data_AF-A0A806LMR6-F1
#
_entry.id   AF-A0A806LMR6-F1
#
_cell.length_a   1.000
_cell.length_b   1.000
_cell.length_c   1.000
_cell.angle_alpha   90.00
_cell.angle_beta   90.00
_cell.angle_gamma   90.00
#
_symmetry.space_group_name_H-M   'P 1'
#
loop_
_entity.id
_entity.type
_entity.pdbx_description
1 polymer ?
#
loop_
_entity_poly.entity_id
_entity_poly.type
_entity_poly.pdbx_seq_one_letter_code
_entity_poly.pdbx_strand_id
1 'polypeptide(L)'
;MTIDDVVHATGLIVGKTYTVKGQLYDKATGKALLINGKPVTGETTFVAKASVQDITVHFAFDGSELGGHDVVVFEDLYLGNKKIASHADLNDKDQTVHVTTPKTPETPTTPVTPVTPSTPSTPAPKTVAYQAKMPQTGDAHDNVLAALGVALVALVSGFAGFKIYKKRQA
;
A
#
# COMPACT_ATOMS: atom_id res chain seq x y z
N MET A 1 -7.61 6.90 11.41
CA MET A 1 -6.45 6.63 10.55
C MET A 1 -6.66 7.24 9.18
N THR A 2 -5.64 7.24 8.33
CA THR A 2 -5.73 7.64 6.93
C THR A 2 -5.16 6.54 6.03
N ILE A 3 -5.78 6.34 4.87
CA ILE A 3 -5.23 5.56 3.77
C ILE A 3 -5.21 6.49 2.56
N ASP A 4 -4.08 6.54 1.85
CA ASP A 4 -3.91 7.28 0.61
C ASP A 4 -3.72 6.27 -0.52
N ASP A 5 -4.64 6.23 -1.49
CA ASP A 5 -4.46 5.43 -2.71
C ASP A 5 -3.85 6.27 -3.83
N VAL A 6 -2.92 5.70 -4.61
CA VAL A 6 -2.25 6.38 -5.72
C VAL A 6 -2.64 5.73 -7.04
N VAL A 7 -3.65 6.32 -7.68
CA VAL A 7 -4.20 5.90 -8.95
C VAL A 7 -3.36 6.47 -10.09
N HIS A 8 -2.69 5.59 -10.82
CA HIS A 8 -2.01 5.92 -12.06
C HIS A 8 -3.01 5.84 -13.23
N ALA A 9 -3.42 6.99 -13.75
CA ALA A 9 -4.37 7.08 -14.85
C ALA A 9 -3.66 7.35 -16.19
N THR A 10 -4.10 6.66 -17.23
CA THR A 10 -3.56 6.76 -18.60
C THR A 10 -4.68 6.94 -19.63
N GLY A 11 -4.33 7.56 -20.77
CA GLY A 11 -5.30 7.88 -21.83
C GLY A 11 -6.08 9.15 -21.58
N LEU A 12 -5.66 9.97 -20.62
CA LEU A 12 -6.34 11.20 -20.24
C LEU A 12 -6.35 12.23 -21.38
N ILE A 13 -7.46 12.95 -21.55
CA ILE A 13 -7.56 14.07 -22.48
C ILE A 13 -7.21 15.34 -21.70
N VAL A 14 -6.09 15.96 -22.04
CA VAL A 14 -5.60 17.19 -21.39
C VAL A 14 -6.68 18.27 -21.40
N GLY A 15 -6.86 18.95 -20.27
CA GLY A 15 -7.89 19.98 -20.09
C GLY A 15 -9.30 19.45 -19.82
N LYS A 16 -9.54 18.14 -19.79
CA LYS A 16 -10.81 17.58 -19.29
C LYS A 16 -10.75 17.38 -17.77
N THR A 17 -11.90 17.58 -17.12
CA THR A 17 -12.11 17.30 -15.71
C THR A 17 -12.55 15.86 -15.53
N TYR A 18 -11.88 15.16 -14.61
CA TYR A 18 -12.18 13.79 -14.22
C TYR A 18 -12.40 13.70 -12.71
N THR A 19 -13.13 12.69 -12.27
CA THR A 19 -13.28 12.35 -10.86
C THR A 19 -12.92 10.89 -10.66
N VAL A 20 -11.97 10.62 -9.77
CA VAL A 20 -11.71 9.28 -9.24
C VAL A 20 -12.59 9.12 -7.99
N LYS A 21 -13.25 7.97 -7.85
CA LYS A 21 -14.07 7.62 -6.68
C LYS A 21 -13.70 6.25 -6.15
N GLY A 22 -13.35 6.21 -4.88
CA GLY A 22 -12.83 5.05 -4.20
C GLY A 22 -13.72 4.56 -3.07
N GLN A 23 -13.69 3.26 -2.81
CA GLN A 23 -14.37 2.63 -1.69
C GLN A 23 -13.50 1.52 -1.09
N LEU A 24 -13.45 1.46 0.25
CA LEU A 24 -12.73 0.42 0.97
C LEU A 24 -13.61 -0.81 1.18
N TYR A 25 -12.99 -1.99 1.12
CA TYR A 25 -13.60 -3.30 1.33
C TYR A 25 -12.80 -4.08 2.38
N ASP A 26 -13.49 -4.81 3.27
CA ASP A 26 -12.85 -5.79 4.14
C ASP A 26 -12.56 -7.07 3.31
N LYS A 27 -11.29 -7.50 3.31
CA LYS A 27 -10.83 -8.59 2.44
C LYS A 27 -11.39 -9.96 2.83
N ALA A 28 -11.56 -10.20 4.13
CA ALA A 28 -12.02 -11.48 4.65
C ALA A 28 -13.50 -11.75 4.31
N THR A 29 -14.30 -10.69 4.25
CA THR A 29 -15.74 -10.76 3.96
C THR A 29 -16.10 -10.43 2.51
N GLY A 30 -15.22 -9.73 1.78
CA GLY A 30 -15.48 -9.22 0.44
C GLY A 30 -16.55 -8.13 0.37
N LYS A 31 -16.88 -7.50 1.51
CA LYS A 31 -17.93 -6.48 1.62
C LYS A 31 -17.33 -5.09 1.82
N ALA A 32 -18.07 -4.06 1.44
CA ALA A 32 -17.68 -2.68 1.69
C ALA A 32 -17.43 -2.47 3.19
N LEU A 33 -16.30 -1.86 3.52
CA LEU A 33 -15.92 -1.52 4.89
C LEU A 33 -16.87 -0.45 5.41
N LEU A 34 -17.61 -0.77 6.47
CA LEU A 34 -18.56 0.14 7.11
C LEU A 34 -18.01 0.65 8.44
N ILE A 35 -17.93 1.96 8.61
CA ILE A 35 -17.62 2.62 9.88
C ILE A 35 -18.86 3.43 10.29
N ASN A 36 -19.35 3.23 11.51
CA ASN A 36 -20.62 3.81 11.99
C ASN A 36 -21.81 3.56 11.02
N GLY A 37 -21.85 2.37 10.41
CA GLY A 37 -22.88 1.97 9.44
C GLY A 37 -22.80 2.66 8.07
N LYS A 38 -21.75 3.44 7.79
CA LYS A 38 -21.53 4.14 6.52
C LYS A 38 -20.32 3.54 5.78
N PRO A 39 -20.38 3.31 4.46
CA PRO A 39 -19.22 2.89 3.69
C PRO A 39 -18.10 3.91 3.76
N VAL A 40 -16.84 3.45 3.88
CA VAL A 40 -15.68 4.33 3.79
C VAL A 40 -15.35 4.59 2.32
N THR A 41 -15.45 5.86 1.91
CA THR A 41 -15.24 6.30 0.53
C THR A 41 -14.32 7.52 0.47
N GLY A 42 -13.55 7.62 -0.61
CA GLY A 42 -12.77 8.81 -0.97
C GLY A 42 -13.13 9.25 -2.39
N GLU A 43 -12.92 10.52 -2.72
CA GLU A 43 -12.97 10.96 -4.12
C GLU A 43 -11.97 12.08 -4.37
N THR A 44 -11.54 12.23 -5.62
CA THR A 44 -10.68 13.32 -6.04
C THR A 44 -11.02 13.75 -7.46
N THR A 45 -11.36 15.03 -7.59
CA THR A 45 -11.68 15.66 -8.88
C THR A 45 -10.49 16.50 -9.33
N PHE A 46 -10.06 16.31 -10.58
CA PHE A 46 -8.88 16.96 -11.14
C PHE A 46 -9.06 17.30 -12.62
N VAL A 47 -8.34 18.31 -13.09
CA VAL A 47 -8.18 18.60 -14.52
C VAL A 47 -6.91 17.89 -15.00
N ALA A 48 -7.02 17.06 -16.04
CA ALA A 48 -5.88 16.35 -16.59
C ALA A 48 -4.85 17.33 -17.18
N LYS A 49 -3.61 17.27 -16.69
CA LYS A 49 -2.49 18.11 -17.14
C LYS A 49 -1.62 17.41 -18.19
N ALA A 50 -1.68 16.08 -18.24
CA ALA A 50 -1.01 15.23 -19.21
C ALA A 50 -1.92 14.03 -19.55
N SER A 51 -1.56 13.25 -20.57
CA SER A 51 -2.28 12.01 -20.92
C SER A 51 -2.05 10.85 -19.95
N VAL A 52 -1.05 10.99 -19.08
CA VAL A 52 -0.68 10.07 -18.01
C VAL A 52 -0.46 10.89 -16.74
N GLN A 53 -1.07 10.49 -15.62
CA GLN A 53 -0.99 11.25 -14.37
C GLN A 53 -1.19 10.33 -13.17
N ASP A 54 -0.44 10.56 -12.09
CA ASP A 54 -0.69 9.97 -10.76
C ASP A 54 -1.69 10.88 -10.00
N ILE A 55 -2.72 10.29 -9.39
CA ILE A 55 -3.77 10.97 -8.61
C ILE A 55 -3.88 10.29 -7.25
N THR A 56 -3.81 11.05 -6.16
CA THR A 56 -4.03 10.52 -4.81
C THR A 56 -5.50 10.63 -4.44
N VAL A 57 -6.09 9.54 -3.93
CA VAL A 57 -7.42 9.50 -3.31
C VAL A 57 -7.24 9.32 -1.80
N HIS A 58 -7.82 10.21 -1.01
CA HIS A 58 -7.65 10.23 0.44
C HIS A 58 -8.85 9.62 1.16
N PHE A 59 -8.60 8.69 2.07
CA PHE A 59 -9.60 8.06 2.94
C PHE A 59 -9.28 8.36 4.40
N ALA A 60 -10.14 9.12 5.09
CA ALA A 60 -10.00 9.42 6.51
C ALA A 60 -11.20 8.86 7.30
N PHE A 61 -10.92 7.97 8.26
CA PHE A 61 -11.95 7.26 9.01
C PHE A 61 -11.43 6.78 10.37
N ASP A 62 -12.34 6.45 11.29
CA ASP A 62 -11.97 5.71 12.51
C ASP A 62 -11.78 4.23 12.16
N GLY A 63 -10.56 3.73 12.34
CA GLY A 63 -10.19 2.34 12.10
C GLY A 63 -9.64 1.67 13.36
N SER A 64 -9.96 2.20 14.54
CA SER A 64 -9.53 1.66 15.84
C SER A 64 -9.90 0.18 16.03
N GLU A 65 -11.04 -0.25 15.47
CA GLU A 65 -11.53 -1.63 15.54
C GLU A 65 -10.96 -2.56 14.44
N LEU A 66 -10.16 -2.07 13.49
CA LEU A 66 -9.65 -2.86 12.36
C LEU A 66 -8.33 -3.58 12.62
N GLY A 67 -7.85 -3.63 13.86
CA GLY A 67 -6.62 -4.31 14.21
C GLY A 67 -6.64 -5.80 13.81
N GLY A 68 -5.74 -6.19 12.91
CA GLY A 68 -5.62 -7.53 12.34
C GLY A 68 -6.36 -7.73 11.00
N HIS A 69 -7.10 -6.73 10.51
CA HIS A 69 -7.84 -6.83 9.25
C HIS A 69 -7.00 -6.42 8.03
N ASP A 70 -7.29 -7.06 6.90
CA ASP A 70 -6.85 -6.66 5.57
C ASP A 70 -7.95 -5.81 4.91
N VAL A 71 -7.60 -4.59 4.49
CA VAL A 71 -8.50 -3.65 3.81
C VAL A 71 -8.06 -3.45 2.37
N VAL A 72 -8.99 -3.46 1.41
CA VAL A 72 -8.71 -3.35 -0.03
C VAL A 72 -9.42 -2.13 -0.63
N VAL A 73 -8.75 -1.39 -1.52
CA VAL A 73 -9.33 -0.24 -2.23
C VAL A 73 -9.86 -0.65 -3.60
N PHE A 74 -11.12 -0.32 -3.90
CA PHE A 74 -11.68 -0.35 -5.26
C PHE A 74 -11.90 1.07 -5.76
N GLU A 75 -11.59 1.31 -7.04
CA GLU A 75 -11.58 2.66 -7.65
C GLU A 75 -12.33 2.70 -8.98
N ASP A 76 -13.06 3.79 -9.22
CA ASP A 76 -13.77 4.09 -10.46
C ASP A 76 -13.37 5.47 -11.00
N LEU A 77 -13.00 5.56 -12.29
CA LEU A 77 -12.70 6.82 -12.97
C LEU A 77 -13.92 7.31 -13.78
N TYR A 78 -14.29 8.57 -13.59
CA TYR A 78 -15.42 9.24 -14.24
C TYR A 78 -14.98 10.42 -15.10
N LEU A 79 -15.68 10.61 -16.22
CA LEU A 79 -15.67 11.85 -17.02
C LEU A 79 -17.10 12.43 -17.01
N GLY A 80 -17.30 13.50 -16.24
CA GLY A 80 -18.64 13.93 -15.84
C GLY A 80 -19.36 12.80 -15.10
N ASN A 81 -20.60 12.49 -15.50
CA ASN A 81 -21.38 11.41 -14.87
C ASN A 81 -21.12 10.01 -15.46
N LYS A 82 -20.27 9.89 -16.50
CA LYS A 82 -19.98 8.61 -17.16
C LYS A 82 -18.76 7.95 -16.51
N LYS A 83 -18.92 6.74 -15.96
CA LYS A 83 -17.79 5.85 -15.63
C LYS A 83 -17.07 5.43 -16.92
N ILE A 84 -15.74 5.55 -16.92
CA ILE A 84 -14.89 5.25 -18.08
C ILE A 84 -13.77 4.23 -17.80
N ALA A 85 -13.40 4.01 -16.54
CA ALA A 85 -12.52 2.91 -16.11
C ALA A 85 -12.84 2.48 -14.67
N SER A 86 -12.37 1.31 -14.27
CA SER A 86 -12.56 0.72 -12.94
C SER A 86 -11.40 -0.20 -12.58
N HIS A 87 -11.01 -0.24 -11.32
CA HIS A 87 -10.05 -1.18 -10.73
C HIS A 87 -10.67 -1.76 -9.46
N ALA A 88 -11.12 -3.00 -9.52
CA ALA A 88 -11.89 -3.65 -8.45
C ALA A 88 -11.52 -5.14 -8.35
N ASP A 89 -10.36 -5.42 -7.74
CA ASP A 89 -9.90 -6.78 -7.43
C ASP A 89 -9.61 -6.92 -5.94
N LEU A 90 -10.38 -7.78 -5.26
CA LEU A 90 -10.26 -8.06 -3.83
C LEU A 90 -8.92 -8.76 -3.47
N ASN A 91 -8.28 -9.39 -4.46
CA ASN A 91 -7.05 -10.16 -4.26
C ASN A 91 -5.79 -9.35 -4.58
N ASP A 92 -5.93 -8.13 -5.10
CA ASP A 92 -4.81 -7.26 -5.43
C ASP A 92 -4.03 -6.90 -4.16
N LYS A 93 -2.81 -7.43 -4.07
CA LYS A 93 -1.89 -7.22 -2.95
C LYS A 93 -1.37 -5.79 -2.89
N ASP A 94 -1.29 -5.09 -4.02
CA ASP A 94 -0.86 -3.70 -4.08
C ASP A 94 -2.00 -2.76 -3.67
N GLN A 95 -3.24 -3.24 -3.69
CA GLN A 95 -4.42 -2.58 -3.11
C GLN A 95 -4.75 -3.02 -1.67
N THR A 96 -4.05 -4.00 -1.11
CA THR A 96 -4.32 -4.49 0.27
C THR A 96 -3.45 -3.76 1.29
N VAL A 97 -4.07 -3.15 2.30
CA VAL A 97 -3.40 -2.65 3.52
C VAL A 97 -3.72 -3.60 4.67
N HIS A 98 -2.68 -4.16 5.30
CA HIS A 98 -2.83 -4.89 6.55
C HIS A 98 -2.78 -3.92 7.73
N VAL A 99 -3.86 -3.83 8.50
CA VAL A 99 -3.95 -2.96 9.69
C VAL A 99 -3.40 -3.73 10.88
N THR A 100 -2.22 -3.35 11.38
CA THR A 100 -1.63 -4.00 12.56
C THR A 100 -2.37 -3.64 13.85
N THR A 101 -2.56 -4.62 14.74
CA THR A 101 -2.95 -4.32 16.12
C THR A 101 -1.82 -3.56 16.82
N PRO A 102 -2.08 -2.43 17.50
CA PRO A 102 -1.08 -1.82 18.37
C PRO A 102 -0.76 -2.81 19.50
N LYS A 103 0.51 -3.15 19.68
CA LYS A 103 0.94 -3.95 20.82
C LYS A 103 0.68 -3.16 22.10
N THR A 104 -0.06 -3.74 23.04
CA THR A 104 -0.05 -3.27 24.43
C THR A 104 1.40 -3.22 24.91
N PRO A 105 1.89 -2.10 25.47
CA PRO A 105 3.20 -2.09 26.11
C PRO A 105 3.23 -3.16 27.18
N GLU A 106 4.21 -4.07 27.13
CA GLU A 106 4.42 -5.02 28.21
C GLU A 106 4.70 -4.23 29.49
N THR A 107 3.85 -4.41 30.51
CA THR A 107 4.11 -3.86 31.85
C THR A 107 5.50 -4.34 32.28
N PRO A 108 6.45 -3.44 32.61
CA PRO A 108 7.79 -3.86 32.98
C PRO A 108 7.74 -4.85 34.15
N THR A 109 8.11 -6.10 33.88
CA THR A 109 8.23 -7.10 34.93
C THR A 109 9.37 -6.68 35.86
N THR A 110 9.06 -6.57 37.15
CA THR A 110 10.03 -6.18 38.17
C THR A 110 11.24 -7.12 38.09
N PRO A 111 12.49 -6.61 37.99
CA PRO A 111 13.66 -7.47 37.89
C PRO A 111 13.75 -8.42 39.09
N VAL A 112 13.77 -9.73 38.81
CA VAL A 112 14.08 -10.73 39.84
C VAL A 112 15.52 -10.53 40.33
N THR A 113 15.70 -10.59 41.65
CA THR A 113 16.97 -10.30 42.32
C THR A 113 18.09 -11.21 41.81
N PRO A 114 19.28 -10.69 41.46
CA PRO A 114 20.37 -11.51 40.92
C PRO A 114 20.90 -12.52 41.96
N VAL A 115 21.04 -13.78 41.55
CA VAL A 115 21.84 -14.77 42.28
C VAL A 115 23.33 -14.56 42.01
N THR A 116 24.16 -14.75 43.04
CA THR A 116 25.60 -14.41 43.02
C THR A 116 26.39 -15.24 42.01
N PRO A 117 27.23 -14.62 41.14
CA PRO A 117 28.02 -15.33 40.14
C PRO A 117 29.32 -15.92 40.71
N SER A 118 29.77 -17.05 40.15
CA SER A 118 31.09 -17.64 40.37
C SER A 118 32.11 -17.16 39.32
N THR A 119 33.39 -17.15 39.71
CA THR A 119 34.47 -16.34 39.11
C THR A 119 35.00 -16.85 37.76
N PRO A 120 35.22 -15.98 36.74
CA PRO A 120 35.89 -16.33 35.49
C PRO A 120 37.41 -16.07 35.52
N SER A 121 38.18 -16.78 34.69
CA SER A 121 39.64 -16.64 34.52
C SER A 121 40.04 -15.97 33.18
N THR A 122 41.11 -15.16 33.21
CA THR A 122 41.54 -14.26 32.12
C THR A 122 42.90 -14.67 31.54
N PRO A 123 43.13 -14.50 30.22
CA PRO A 123 44.20 -13.60 29.73
C PRO A 123 43.69 -12.69 28.58
N ALA A 124 43.86 -11.37 28.61
CA ALA A 124 45.08 -10.54 28.42
C ALA A 124 45.34 -10.15 26.92
N PRO A 125 45.86 -8.94 26.61
CA PRO A 125 45.18 -8.07 25.62
C PRO A 125 46.04 -7.62 24.42
N LYS A 126 45.44 -6.90 23.43
CA LYS A 126 46.01 -5.66 22.80
C LYS A 126 45.10 -4.92 21.80
N THR A 127 45.45 -3.64 21.62
CA THR A 127 44.80 -2.49 20.94
C THR A 127 44.94 -2.49 19.40
N VAL A 128 43.99 -1.90 18.62
CA VAL A 128 44.13 -0.59 17.87
C VAL A 128 42.98 -0.26 16.88
N ALA A 129 42.66 1.04 16.81
CA ALA A 129 42.28 1.86 15.63
C ALA A 129 40.92 1.69 14.87
N TYR A 130 40.51 2.82 14.29
CA TYR A 130 39.22 3.16 13.67
C TYR A 130 39.21 2.96 12.14
N GLN A 131 38.05 2.60 11.55
CA GLN A 131 37.61 3.08 10.22
C GLN A 131 36.08 2.96 10.05
N ALA A 132 35.48 3.96 9.40
CA ALA A 132 34.14 3.88 8.83
C ALA A 132 34.22 3.44 7.35
N LYS A 133 33.23 2.70 6.83
CA LYS A 133 33.17 2.35 5.41
C LYS A 133 31.72 2.22 4.92
N MET A 134 31.35 3.01 3.91
CA MET A 134 30.13 2.79 3.10
C MET A 134 30.38 1.69 2.05
N PRO A 135 29.39 0.87 1.67
CA PRO A 135 29.50 -0.06 0.55
C PRO A 135 28.91 0.45 -0.78
N GLN A 136 29.71 0.28 -1.83
CA GLN A 136 29.47 0.43 -3.28
C GLN A 136 30.63 -0.31 -4.01
N THR A 137 30.54 -0.83 -5.24
CA THR A 137 29.46 -1.08 -6.22
C THR A 137 29.67 -2.50 -6.82
N GLY A 138 28.76 -3.02 -7.64
CA GLY A 138 29.10 -4.15 -8.54
C GLY A 138 27.95 -4.85 -9.25
N ASP A 139 27.78 -4.58 -10.55
CA ASP A 139 26.88 -5.30 -11.47
C ASP A 139 27.53 -6.56 -12.09
N ALA A 140 26.73 -7.29 -12.90
CA ALA A 140 27.04 -8.39 -13.86
C ALA A 140 26.68 -9.83 -13.40
N HIS A 141 26.01 -10.68 -14.21
CA HIS A 141 25.30 -10.49 -15.50
C HIS A 141 24.37 -11.70 -15.80
N ASP A 142 23.48 -11.56 -16.79
CA ASP A 142 22.83 -12.60 -17.65
C ASP A 142 21.64 -13.47 -17.18
N ASN A 143 20.46 -13.04 -17.64
CA ASN A 143 19.43 -13.79 -18.40
C ASN A 143 19.06 -15.25 -18.03
N VAL A 144 17.87 -15.43 -17.45
CA VAL A 144 16.98 -16.58 -17.77
C VAL A 144 15.61 -16.08 -18.19
N LEU A 145 15.19 -16.46 -19.40
CA LEU A 145 13.86 -16.24 -19.95
C LEU A 145 12.90 -17.33 -19.43
N ALA A 146 11.83 -16.92 -18.74
CA ALA A 146 10.65 -17.76 -18.51
C ALA A 146 9.39 -16.89 -18.60
N ALA A 147 8.50 -17.22 -19.51
CA ALA A 147 7.29 -16.46 -19.80
C ALA A 147 6.04 -17.05 -19.11
N LEU A 148 4.92 -16.34 -19.28
CA LEU A 148 3.53 -16.73 -19.02
C LEU A 148 2.98 -16.48 -17.59
N GLY A 149 2.04 -15.54 -17.53
CA GLY A 149 1.27 -15.16 -16.34
C GLY A 149 0.16 -14.16 -16.67
N VAL A 150 -0.55 -14.35 -17.79
CA VAL A 150 -1.72 -13.51 -18.14
C VAL A 150 -2.96 -14.06 -17.44
N ALA A 151 -3.64 -13.21 -16.67
CA ALA A 151 -5.04 -13.39 -16.31
C ALA A 151 -5.77 -12.04 -16.46
N LEU A 152 -6.39 -11.83 -17.62
CA LEU A 152 -7.35 -10.76 -17.84
C LEU A 152 -8.72 -11.19 -17.33
N VAL A 153 -9.40 -10.34 -16.56
CA VAL A 153 -10.86 -10.24 -16.61
C VAL A 153 -11.24 -8.78 -16.76
N ALA A 154 -11.74 -8.42 -17.94
CA ALA A 154 -12.40 -7.14 -18.16
C ALA A 154 -13.92 -7.31 -17.93
N LEU A 155 -14.56 -6.30 -17.36
CA LEU A 155 -15.98 -6.06 -17.58
C LEU A 155 -16.16 -4.74 -18.33
N VAL A 156 -16.89 -4.82 -19.43
CA VAL A 156 -16.85 -3.85 -20.53
C VAL A 156 -17.94 -2.79 -20.35
N SER A 157 -17.58 -1.52 -20.52
CA SER A 157 -18.42 -0.60 -21.28
C SER A 157 -17.52 0.26 -22.18
N GLY A 158 -17.80 0.27 -23.48
CA GLY A 158 -16.80 0.66 -24.48
C GLY A 158 -16.49 2.15 -24.55
N PHE A 159 -15.20 2.49 -24.52
CA PHE A 159 -14.55 3.30 -25.55
C PHE A 159 -13.02 3.08 -25.48
N ALA A 160 -12.34 2.98 -26.62
CA ALA A 160 -10.88 2.81 -26.63
C ALA A 160 -10.21 4.10 -26.11
N GLY A 161 -9.37 3.99 -25.07
CA GLY A 161 -8.54 5.10 -24.61
C GLY A 161 -7.99 4.96 -23.19
N PHE A 162 -8.85 4.69 -22.20
CA PHE A 162 -8.53 4.90 -20.79
C PHE A 162 -8.15 3.61 -20.06
N LYS A 163 -7.11 3.67 -19.22
CA LYS A 163 -6.79 2.65 -18.22
C LYS A 163 -6.34 3.32 -16.92
N ILE A 164 -6.78 2.77 -15.79
CA ILE A 164 -6.21 3.06 -14.47
C ILE A 164 -5.50 1.81 -13.96
N TYR A 165 -4.39 2.00 -13.25
CA TYR A 165 -3.67 0.97 -12.49
C TYR A 165 -3.03 1.62 -11.27
N LYS A 166 -2.52 0.85 -10.31
CA LYS A 166 -1.88 1.41 -9.11
C LYS A 166 -0.36 1.50 -9.28
N LYS A 167 0.23 2.48 -8.61
CA LYS A 167 1.68 2.64 -8.46
C LYS A 167 2.09 2.32 -7.02
N ARG A 168 3.02 1.38 -6.85
CA ARG A 168 3.64 1.12 -5.53
C ARG A 168 4.39 2.37 -5.08
N GLN A 169 4.02 2.91 -3.92
CA GLN A 169 4.93 3.72 -3.11
C GLN A 169 5.76 2.74 -2.28
N ALA A 170 7.09 2.90 -2.30
CA ALA A 170 8.04 2.06 -1.59
C ALA A 170 8.51 2.75 -0.29
#